data_AF-A0A1Q2HPX8-F1
#
_entry.id   AF-A0A1Q2HPX8-F1
#
_cell.length_a   1.000
_cell.length_b   1.000
_cell.length_c   1.000
_cell.angle_alpha   90.00
_cell.angle_beta   90.00
_cell.angle_gamma   90.00
#
_symmetry.space_group_name_H-M   'P 1'
#
loop_
_entity.id
_entity.type
_entity.pdbx_description
1 polymer ?
#
loop_
_entity_poly.entity_id
_entity_poly.type
_entity_poly.pdbx_seq_one_letter_code
_entity_poly.pdbx_strand_id
1 'polypeptide(L)'
;MKTLSQNTKAFTLLESMAALFVMGIVTTGVMVTISNCINSMTDMRLEQEAVKLARENMEYLLAESNVREYVESGVDEYNTNLSWEMGYEVKTFPDTDQQWVMAFSVVEYYNSENELESVELENWLAKLSMRESQQLEEQRQLEQEYLDQLSEEDAEYEAQQDESSEQSKADEQGKQDNDEDSSGSQQDSASGRGQSQSNFEDLKDEVNDMFGGQE
;
A
#
# COMPACT_ATOMS: atom_id res chain seq x y z
N MET A 1 9.93 -62.20 -63.51
CA MET A 1 10.22 -61.58 -62.21
C MET A 1 11.23 -60.46 -62.42
N LYS A 2 10.81 -59.20 -62.32
CA LYS A 2 11.73 -58.04 -62.31
C LYS A 2 12.02 -57.70 -60.85
N THR A 3 13.26 -57.92 -60.42
CA THR A 3 13.74 -57.45 -59.14
C THR A 3 13.98 -55.95 -59.26
N LEU A 4 13.18 -55.15 -58.54
CA LEU A 4 13.42 -53.73 -58.37
C LEU A 4 14.70 -53.59 -57.53
N SER A 5 15.81 -53.30 -58.20
CA SER A 5 17.07 -52.95 -57.55
C SER A 5 16.85 -51.65 -56.76
N GLN A 6 16.67 -51.78 -55.45
CA GLN A 6 16.71 -50.64 -54.54
C GLN A 6 18.17 -50.16 -54.49
N ASN A 7 18.45 -49.09 -55.24
CA ASN A 7 19.66 -48.29 -55.06
C ASN A 7 19.62 -47.66 -53.66
N THR A 8 20.25 -48.30 -52.68
CA THR A 8 20.58 -47.65 -51.39
C THR A 8 21.72 -46.66 -51.64
N LYS A 9 21.36 -45.44 -52.04
CA LYS A 9 22.29 -44.30 -52.00
C LYS A 9 22.52 -43.96 -50.53
N ALA A 10 23.74 -44.18 -50.04
CA ALA A 10 24.13 -43.72 -48.72
C ALA A 10 24.12 -42.18 -48.71
N PHE A 11 23.47 -41.59 -47.70
CA PHE A 11 23.43 -40.15 -47.50
C PHE A 11 24.85 -39.60 -47.38
N THR A 12 25.12 -38.48 -48.05
CA THR A 12 26.41 -37.81 -47.95
C THR A 12 26.49 -37.06 -46.61
N LEU A 13 27.66 -37.02 -45.98
CA LEU A 13 27.86 -36.35 -44.68
C LEU A 13 27.39 -34.88 -44.70
N LEU A 14 27.58 -34.20 -45.83
CA LEU A 14 27.13 -32.83 -46.06
C LEU A 14 25.60 -32.70 -46.02
N GLU A 15 24.87 -33.66 -46.57
CA GLU A 15 23.40 -33.67 -46.57
C GLU A 15 22.84 -33.84 -45.16
N SER A 16 23.45 -34.73 -44.36
CA SER A 16 23.10 -34.88 -42.94
C SER A 16 23.37 -33.60 -42.13
N MET A 17 24.47 -32.89 -42.41
CA MET A 17 24.75 -31.60 -41.76
C MET A 17 23.71 -30.54 -42.14
N ALA A 18 23.32 -30.45 -43.41
CA ALA A 18 22.28 -29.53 -43.87
C ALA A 18 20.92 -29.83 -43.20
N ALA A 19 20.55 -31.12 -43.10
CA ALA A 19 19.32 -31.54 -42.43
C ALA A 19 19.31 -31.17 -40.93
N LEU A 20 20.43 -31.36 -40.23
CA LEU A 20 20.58 -30.97 -38.83
C LEU A 20 20.46 -29.46 -38.65
N PHE A 21 21.01 -28.66 -39.57
CA PHE A 21 20.91 -27.20 -39.51
C PHE A 21 19.46 -26.73 -39.66
N VAL A 22 18.72 -27.29 -40.63
CA VAL A 22 17.30 -26.97 -40.82
C VAL A 22 16.48 -27.40 -39.61
N MET A 23 16.71 -28.60 -39.08
CA MET A 23 16.05 -29.06 -37.85
C MET A 23 16.38 -28.17 -36.66
N GLY A 24 17.60 -27.67 -36.55
CA GLY A 24 18.02 -26.73 -35.52
C GLY A 24 17.21 -25.43 -35.60
N ILE A 25 17.11 -24.81 -36.77
CA ILE A 25 16.32 -23.58 -36.97
C ILE A 25 14.85 -23.81 -36.61
N VAL A 26 14.26 -24.91 -37.08
CA VAL A 26 12.85 -25.23 -36.80
C VAL A 26 12.63 -25.46 -35.30
N THR A 27 13.53 -26.19 -34.64
CA THR A 27 13.43 -26.48 -33.20
C THR A 27 13.55 -25.21 -32.37
N THR A 28 14.48 -24.31 -32.71
CA THR A 28 14.60 -23.01 -32.06
C THR A 28 13.35 -22.17 -32.27
N GLY A 29 12.78 -22.16 -33.48
CA GLY A 29 11.53 -21.46 -33.76
C GLY A 29 10.38 -21.96 -32.88
N VAL A 30 10.21 -23.27 -32.76
CA VAL A 30 9.19 -23.86 -31.88
C VAL A 30 9.44 -23.51 -30.41
N MET A 31 10.69 -23.56 -29.94
CA MET A 31 11.02 -23.22 -28.56
C MET A 31 10.60 -21.78 -28.22
N VAL A 32 10.87 -20.81 -29.10
CA VAL A 32 10.46 -19.41 -28.90
C VAL A 32 8.93 -19.28 -28.82
N THR A 33 8.18 -19.99 -29.69
CA THR A 33 6.71 -19.94 -29.62
C THR A 33 6.15 -20.50 -28.31
N ILE A 34 6.79 -21.54 -27.76
CA ILE A 34 6.41 -22.12 -26.47
C ILE A 34 6.71 -21.12 -25.34
N SER A 35 7.88 -20.49 -25.34
CA SER A 35 8.23 -19.45 -24.36
C SER A 35 7.21 -18.31 -24.35
N ASN A 36 6.84 -17.80 -25.52
CA ASN A 36 5.83 -16.74 -25.62
C ASN A 36 4.45 -17.19 -25.12
N CYS A 37 4.08 -18.45 -25.39
CA CYS A 37 2.83 -19.02 -24.89
C CYS A 37 2.81 -19.15 -23.36
N ILE A 38 3.92 -19.56 -22.76
CA ILE A 38 4.04 -19.67 -21.30
C ILE A 38 3.94 -18.28 -20.63
N ASN A 39 4.61 -17.28 -21.19
CA ASN A 39 4.54 -15.91 -20.69
C ASN A 39 3.10 -15.38 -20.75
N SER A 40 2.48 -15.46 -21.92
CA SER A 40 1.08 -15.05 -22.10
C SER A 40 0.11 -15.80 -21.18
N MET A 41 0.32 -17.09 -20.94
CA MET A 41 -0.50 -17.87 -20.01
C MET A 41 -0.32 -17.43 -18.55
N THR A 42 0.89 -16.97 -18.20
CA THR A 42 1.19 -16.43 -16.86
C THR A 42 0.50 -15.09 -16.67
N ASP A 43 0.58 -14.20 -17.67
CA ASP A 43 -0.06 -12.89 -17.65
C ASP A 43 -1.58 -13.03 -17.53
N MET A 44 -2.20 -13.90 -18.33
CA MET A 44 -3.64 -14.17 -18.25
C MET A 44 -4.08 -14.69 -16.88
N ARG A 45 -3.22 -15.43 -16.16
CA ARG A 45 -3.53 -15.90 -14.81
C ARG A 45 -3.46 -14.78 -13.78
N LEU A 46 -2.45 -13.92 -13.87
CA LEU A 46 -2.31 -12.76 -13.01
C LEU A 46 -3.48 -11.79 -13.21
N GLU A 47 -3.84 -11.51 -14.46
CA GLU A 47 -5.01 -10.69 -14.79
C GLU A 47 -6.30 -11.28 -14.19
N GLN A 48 -6.51 -12.59 -14.31
CA GLN A 48 -7.67 -13.26 -13.72
C GLN A 48 -7.70 -13.18 -12.19
N GLU A 49 -6.54 -13.29 -11.55
CA GLU A 49 -6.42 -13.15 -10.09
C GLU A 49 -6.68 -11.71 -9.66
N ALA A 50 -6.13 -10.73 -10.37
CA ALA A 50 -6.37 -9.30 -10.14
C ALA A 50 -7.85 -8.94 -10.29
N VAL A 51 -8.52 -9.41 -11.36
CA VAL A 51 -9.97 -9.22 -11.57
C VAL A 51 -10.78 -9.90 -10.47
N LYS A 52 -10.37 -11.08 -10.02
CA LYS A 52 -11.05 -11.80 -8.93
C LYS A 52 -10.94 -11.01 -7.63
N LEU A 53 -9.76 -10.51 -7.30
CA LEU A 53 -9.53 -9.69 -6.11
C LEU A 53 -10.31 -8.37 -6.19
N ALA A 54 -10.25 -7.68 -7.32
CA ALA A 54 -11.02 -6.45 -7.55
C ALA A 54 -12.53 -6.71 -7.38
N ARG A 55 -13.03 -7.85 -7.83
CA ARG A 55 -14.43 -8.25 -7.62
C ARG A 55 -14.73 -8.51 -6.16
N GLU A 56 -13.88 -9.25 -5.44
CA GLU A 56 -14.07 -9.53 -4.01
C GLU A 56 -14.10 -8.24 -3.19
N ASN A 57 -13.19 -7.31 -3.48
CA ASN A 57 -13.17 -5.97 -2.90
C ASN A 57 -14.45 -5.20 -3.22
N MET A 58 -14.90 -5.24 -4.48
CA MET A 58 -16.14 -4.59 -4.89
C MET A 58 -17.37 -5.22 -4.23
N GLU A 59 -17.40 -6.55 -4.06
CA GLU A 59 -18.47 -7.25 -3.34
C GLU A 59 -18.48 -6.84 -1.86
N TYR A 60 -17.31 -6.66 -1.24
CA TYR A 60 -17.18 -6.16 0.12
C TYR A 60 -17.73 -4.74 0.26
N LEU A 61 -17.32 -3.82 -0.63
CA LEU A 61 -17.85 -2.46 -0.67
C LEU A 61 -19.38 -2.46 -0.84
N LEU A 62 -19.88 -3.16 -1.84
CA LEU A 62 -21.32 -3.18 -2.13
C LEU A 62 -22.17 -3.86 -1.05
N ALA A 63 -21.58 -4.73 -0.22
CA ALA A 63 -22.25 -5.37 0.91
C ALA A 63 -22.33 -4.46 2.14
N GLU A 64 -21.54 -3.39 2.19
CA GLU A 64 -21.51 -2.50 3.33
C GLU A 64 -22.80 -1.66 3.42
N SER A 65 -23.40 -1.64 4.60
CA SER A 65 -24.69 -0.97 4.82
C SER A 65 -24.61 0.56 4.90
N ASN A 66 -23.40 1.11 5.05
CA ASN A 66 -23.17 2.54 5.23
C ASN A 66 -22.04 2.99 4.31
N VAL A 67 -22.35 3.90 3.39
CA VAL A 67 -21.37 4.44 2.46
C VAL A 67 -20.72 5.66 3.12
N ARG A 68 -19.45 5.55 3.47
CA ARG A 68 -18.63 6.65 3.98
C ARG A 68 -17.47 6.89 3.03
N GLU A 69 -17.02 8.14 2.93
CA GLU A 69 -15.80 8.45 2.18
C GLU A 69 -14.62 7.79 2.92
N TYR A 70 -14.09 6.72 2.34
CA TYR A 70 -12.88 6.05 2.81
C TYR A 70 -12.17 5.40 1.63
N VAL A 71 -10.84 5.31 1.75
CA VAL A 71 -9.96 4.59 0.84
C VAL A 71 -9.14 3.63 1.68
N GLU A 72 -9.18 2.36 1.32
CA GLU A 72 -8.40 1.30 1.94
C GLU A 72 -7.43 0.73 0.89
N SER A 73 -6.19 0.56 1.30
CA SER A 73 -5.14 -0.02 0.47
C SER A 73 -4.50 -1.20 1.18
N GLY A 74 -4.16 -2.24 0.43
CA GLY A 74 -3.51 -3.42 0.97
C GLY A 74 -2.70 -4.17 -0.07
N VAL A 75 -2.15 -5.28 0.38
CA VAL A 75 -1.47 -6.27 -0.44
C VAL A 75 -2.19 -7.58 -0.25
N ASP A 76 -2.37 -8.36 -1.31
CA ASP A 76 -3.02 -9.65 -1.19
C ASP A 76 -2.18 -10.61 -0.30
N GLU A 77 -2.86 -11.32 0.59
CA GLU A 77 -2.23 -12.23 1.55
C GLU A 77 -1.63 -13.46 0.86
N TYR A 78 -2.21 -13.87 -0.26
CA TYR A 78 -1.79 -15.04 -1.03
C TYR A 78 -0.74 -14.69 -2.08
N ASN A 79 -0.78 -13.47 -2.61
CA ASN A 79 0.12 -13.00 -3.64
C ASN A 79 0.67 -11.59 -3.31
N THR A 80 1.87 -11.54 -2.76
CA THR A 80 2.54 -10.28 -2.39
C THR A 80 2.88 -9.36 -3.56
N ASN A 81 2.73 -9.84 -4.81
CA ASN A 81 2.95 -9.03 -6.01
C ASN A 81 1.67 -8.30 -6.47
N LEU A 82 0.54 -8.52 -5.79
CA LEU A 82 -0.73 -7.85 -6.03
C LEU A 82 -0.97 -6.82 -4.93
N SER A 83 -0.91 -5.53 -5.27
CA SER A 83 -1.41 -4.44 -4.43
C SER A 83 -2.82 -4.08 -4.85
N TRP A 84 -3.64 -3.67 -3.89
CA TRP A 84 -5.00 -3.26 -4.15
C TRP A 84 -5.36 -2.00 -3.39
N GLU A 85 -6.27 -1.24 -3.96
CA GLU A 85 -6.88 -0.05 -3.39
C GLU A 85 -8.38 -0.13 -3.65
N MET A 86 -9.21 0.22 -2.66
CA MET A 86 -10.65 0.23 -2.79
C MET A 86 -11.26 1.34 -1.94
N GLY A 87 -12.38 1.89 -2.38
CA GLY A 87 -13.02 2.95 -1.62
C GLY A 87 -14.24 3.55 -2.31
N TYR A 88 -14.70 4.65 -1.73
CA TYR A 88 -15.78 5.45 -2.28
C TYR A 88 -15.28 6.86 -2.61
N GLU A 89 -15.59 7.33 -3.81
CA GLU A 89 -15.29 8.68 -4.27
C GLU A 89 -16.59 9.42 -4.63
N VAL A 90 -16.68 10.70 -4.27
CA VAL A 90 -17.76 11.58 -4.71
C VAL A 90 -17.32 12.38 -5.92
N LYS A 91 -17.91 12.09 -7.08
CA LYS A 91 -17.59 12.78 -8.35
C LYS A 91 -18.66 13.80 -8.70
N THR A 92 -18.24 15.02 -8.99
CA THR A 92 -19.13 16.10 -9.43
C THR A 92 -19.08 16.23 -10.96
N PHE A 93 -20.24 16.14 -11.62
CA PHE A 93 -20.31 16.35 -13.06
C PHE A 93 -20.46 17.85 -13.39
N PRO A 94 -19.56 18.45 -14.20
CA PRO A 94 -19.54 19.89 -14.45
C PRO A 94 -20.79 20.40 -15.20
N ASP A 95 -21.44 19.54 -16.00
CA ASP A 95 -22.59 19.94 -16.82
C ASP A 95 -23.90 20.03 -16.04
N THR A 96 -24.02 19.28 -14.93
CA THR A 96 -25.28 19.13 -14.19
C THR A 96 -25.20 19.58 -12.74
N ASP A 97 -24.00 19.91 -12.24
CA ASP A 97 -23.74 20.22 -10.81
C ASP A 97 -24.29 19.13 -9.88
N GLN A 98 -24.26 17.89 -10.36
CA GLN A 98 -24.79 16.73 -9.67
C GLN A 98 -23.63 15.89 -9.16
N GLN A 99 -23.64 15.63 -7.87
CA GLN A 99 -22.70 14.76 -7.19
C GLN A 99 -23.20 13.31 -7.23
N TRP A 100 -22.28 12.40 -7.53
CA TRP A 100 -22.53 10.96 -7.54
C TRP A 100 -21.50 10.27 -6.68
N VAL A 101 -21.93 9.25 -5.93
CA VAL A 101 -21.03 8.38 -5.21
C VAL A 101 -20.69 7.18 -6.09
N MET A 102 -19.39 6.96 -6.26
CA MET A 102 -18.83 5.86 -7.02
C MET A 102 -18.00 4.99 -6.08
N ALA A 103 -18.24 3.68 -6.10
CA ALA A 103 -17.32 2.72 -5.53
C ALA A 103 -16.25 2.38 -6.57
N PHE A 104 -14.98 2.35 -6.17
CA PHE A 104 -13.89 1.93 -7.01
C PHE A 104 -13.07 0.83 -6.34
N SER A 105 -12.52 -0.07 -7.14
CA SER A 105 -11.46 -0.99 -6.71
C SER A 105 -10.42 -1.09 -7.81
N VAL A 106 -9.18 -0.77 -7.45
CA VAL A 106 -8.00 -0.84 -8.31
C VAL A 106 -7.10 -1.94 -7.77
N VAL A 107 -6.63 -2.81 -8.66
CA VAL A 107 -5.64 -3.84 -8.34
C VAL A 107 -4.48 -3.70 -9.30
N GLU A 108 -3.27 -3.55 -8.77
CA GLU A 108 -2.04 -3.40 -9.54
C GLU A 108 -1.21 -4.68 -9.48
N TYR A 109 -0.62 -5.07 -10.62
CA TYR A 109 0.27 -6.22 -10.72
C TYR A 109 1.38 -5.99 -11.73
N TYR A 110 2.46 -6.78 -11.59
CA TYR A 110 3.55 -6.82 -12.56
C TYR A 110 3.35 -7.98 -13.53
N ASN A 111 3.37 -7.70 -14.83
CA ASN A 111 3.28 -8.72 -15.89
C ASN A 111 4.61 -9.49 -16.08
N SER A 112 4.65 -10.48 -16.97
CA SER A 112 5.84 -11.29 -17.27
C SER A 112 7.00 -10.51 -17.90
N GLU A 113 6.72 -9.30 -18.40
CA GLU A 113 7.71 -8.34 -18.90
C GLU A 113 8.13 -7.32 -17.82
N ASN A 114 7.63 -7.48 -16.59
CA ASN A 114 7.86 -6.63 -15.43
C ASN A 114 7.34 -5.18 -15.62
N GLU A 115 6.29 -5.03 -16.42
CA GLU A 115 5.54 -3.79 -16.57
C GLU A 115 4.37 -3.78 -15.56
N LEU A 116 4.10 -2.60 -14.99
CA LEU A 116 3.00 -2.39 -14.06
C LEU A 116 1.70 -2.25 -14.86
N GLU A 117 0.76 -3.16 -14.61
CA GLU A 117 -0.60 -3.11 -15.14
C GLU A 117 -1.59 -2.97 -13.98
N SER A 118 -2.74 -2.35 -14.23
CA SER A 118 -3.79 -2.21 -13.24
C SER A 118 -5.15 -2.60 -13.82
N VAL A 119 -5.95 -3.26 -12.99
CA VAL A 119 -7.35 -3.59 -13.26
C VAL A 119 -8.19 -2.72 -12.34
N GLU A 120 -9.03 -1.90 -12.95
CA GLU A 120 -9.95 -1.01 -12.24
C GLU A 120 -11.39 -1.46 -12.48
N LEU A 121 -12.13 -1.58 -11.39
CA LEU A 121 -13.58 -1.76 -11.40
C LEU A 121 -14.22 -0.54 -10.76
N GLU A 122 -15.11 0.11 -11.51
CA GLU A 122 -15.91 1.23 -11.05
C GLU A 122 -17.39 0.84 -11.01
N ASN A 123 -18.10 1.28 -9.97
CA ASN A 123 -19.55 1.11 -9.88
C ASN A 123 -20.23 2.36 -9.32
N TRP A 124 -21.26 2.83 -10.04
CA TRP A 124 -22.02 4.03 -9.69
C TRP A 124 -23.19 3.66 -8.77
N LEU A 125 -23.15 4.12 -7.52
CA LEU A 125 -24.11 3.70 -6.50
C LEU A 125 -25.36 4.58 -6.49
N ALA A 126 -25.15 5.86 -6.24
CA ALA A 126 -26.25 6.78 -5.97
C ALA A 126 -25.91 8.21 -6.37
N LYS A 127 -26.95 8.91 -6.79
CA LYS A 127 -26.95 10.36 -6.94
C LYS A 127 -27.19 10.98 -5.58
N LEU A 128 -26.28 11.84 -5.13
CA LEU A 128 -26.48 12.61 -3.90
C LEU A 128 -27.56 13.67 -4.14
N SER A 129 -28.55 13.73 -3.25
CA SER A 129 -29.49 14.85 -3.27
C SER A 129 -28.79 16.11 -2.74
N MET A 130 -29.21 17.28 -3.22
CA MET A 130 -28.64 18.58 -2.82
C MET A 130 -28.65 18.80 -1.30
N ARG A 131 -29.55 18.11 -0.57
CA ARG A 131 -29.70 18.20 0.88
C ARG A 131 -28.71 17.31 1.63
N GLU A 132 -28.36 16.16 1.07
CA GLU A 132 -27.33 15.25 1.62
C GLU A 132 -25.92 15.79 1.32
N SER A 133 -25.73 16.39 0.14
CA SER A 133 -24.50 17.13 -0.22
C SER A 133 -24.21 18.26 0.77
N GLN A 134 -25.23 19.04 1.13
CA GLN A 134 -25.08 20.14 2.09
C GLN A 134 -24.76 19.63 3.51
N GLN A 135 -25.33 18.49 3.93
CA GLN A 135 -24.99 17.87 5.21
C GLN A 135 -23.57 17.31 5.24
N LEU A 136 -23.09 16.74 4.14
CA LEU A 136 -21.72 16.24 4.02
C LEU A 136 -20.70 17.38 4.08
N GLU A 137 -21.01 18.51 3.41
CA GLU A 137 -20.18 19.71 3.43
C GLU A 137 -20.15 20.38 4.80
N GLU A 138 -21.30 20.48 5.48
CA GLU A 138 -21.36 20.95 6.88
C GLU A 138 -20.55 20.06 7.82
N GLN A 139 -20.59 18.73 7.64
CA GLN A 139 -19.79 17.80 8.42
C GLN A 139 -18.28 17.99 8.15
N ARG A 140 -17.88 18.15 6.88
CA ARG A 140 -16.49 18.37 6.49
C ARG A 140 -15.96 19.70 7.04
N GLN A 141 -16.76 20.77 6.99
CA GLN A 141 -16.38 22.06 7.56
C GLN A 141 -16.20 21.99 9.08
N LEU A 142 -17.08 21.26 9.77
CA LEU A 142 -17.00 21.13 11.23
C LEU A 142 -15.79 20.30 11.66
N GLU A 143 -15.46 19.24 10.92
CA GLU A 143 -14.23 18.45 11.15
C GLU A 143 -12.96 19.26 10.86
N GLN A 144 -12.99 20.09 9.81
CA GLN A 144 -11.87 20.97 9.46
C GLN A 144 -11.67 22.09 10.48
N GLU A 145 -12.74 22.74 10.95
CA GLU A 145 -12.67 23.73 12.04
C GLU A 145 -12.16 23.10 13.35
N TYR A 146 -12.52 21.84 13.62
CA TYR A 146 -12.02 21.13 14.79
C TYR A 146 -10.52 20.81 14.67
N LEU A 147 -10.05 20.39 13.50
CA LEU A 147 -8.63 20.18 13.22
C LEU A 147 -7.82 21.48 13.30
N ASP A 148 -8.37 22.58 12.76
CA ASP A 148 -7.73 23.89 12.81
C ASP A 148 -7.60 24.38 14.26
N GLN A 149 -8.64 24.24 15.10
CA GLN A 149 -8.56 24.56 16.53
C GLN A 149 -7.51 23.72 17.27
N LEU A 150 -7.44 22.42 16.98
CA LEU A 150 -6.41 21.55 17.57
C LEU A 150 -5.00 22.01 17.19
N SER A 151 -4.82 22.42 15.93
CA SER A 151 -3.54 22.93 15.41
C SER A 151 -3.12 24.26 16.03
N GLU A 152 -4.07 25.16 16.30
CA GLU A 152 -3.83 26.43 16.98
C GLU A 152 -3.48 26.20 18.45
N GLU A 153 -4.17 25.28 19.13
CA GLU A 153 -3.89 24.93 20.52
C GLU A 153 -2.48 24.31 20.67
N ASP A 154 -2.09 23.39 19.78
CA ASP A 154 -0.72 22.82 19.75
C ASP A 154 0.35 23.91 19.49
N ALA A 155 0.08 24.86 18.60
CA ALA A 155 1.00 25.97 18.32
C ALA A 155 1.14 26.95 19.51
N GLU A 156 0.07 27.18 20.28
CA GLU A 156 0.11 27.99 21.50
C GLU A 156 0.88 27.29 22.63
N TYR A 157 0.82 25.96 22.73
CA TYR A 157 1.63 25.17 23.67
C TYR A 157 3.13 25.20 23.32
N GLU A 158 3.49 25.15 22.02
CA GLU A 158 4.89 25.28 21.59
C GLU A 158 5.45 26.69 21.84
N ALA A 159 4.65 27.74 21.60
CA ALA A 159 5.05 29.12 21.84
C ALA A 159 5.31 29.43 23.34
N GLN A 160 4.58 28.80 24.25
CA GLN A 160 4.80 28.98 25.71
C GLN A 160 6.05 28.25 26.23
N GLN A 161 6.52 27.19 25.54
CA GLN A 161 7.79 26.54 25.88
C GLN A 161 9.02 27.36 25.47
N ASP A 162 8.95 28.09 24.36
CA ASP A 162 10.06 28.94 23.91
C ASP A 162 10.25 30.17 24.81
N GLU A 163 9.17 30.85 25.24
CA GLU A 163 9.28 32.04 26.13
C GLU A 163 9.81 31.71 27.54
N SER A 164 9.60 30.49 28.04
CA SER A 164 10.15 30.07 29.34
C SER A 164 11.65 29.75 29.31
N SER A 165 12.24 29.58 28.13
CA SER A 165 13.66 29.20 27.96
C SER A 165 14.63 30.39 27.89
N GLU A 166 14.13 31.62 27.68
CA GLU A 166 14.97 32.83 27.60
C GLU A 166 15.18 33.52 28.97
N GLN A 167 14.33 33.28 29.97
CA GLN A 167 14.46 33.96 31.27
C GLN A 167 15.48 33.33 32.23
N SER A 168 15.99 32.12 31.93
CA SER A 168 16.92 31.38 32.82
C SER A 168 18.40 31.50 32.46
N LYS A 169 18.80 32.36 31.51
CA LYS A 169 20.22 32.58 31.13
C LYS A 169 20.88 33.86 31.71
N ALA A 170 20.23 34.58 32.62
CA ALA A 170 20.77 35.84 33.16
C ALA A 170 21.52 35.72 34.50
N ASP A 171 21.42 34.61 35.24
CA ASP A 171 21.96 34.49 36.60
C ASP A 171 22.88 33.26 36.77
N GLU A 172 23.99 33.19 36.03
CA GLU A 172 25.11 32.32 36.44
C GLU A 172 26.48 32.84 35.95
N GLN A 173 26.82 34.07 36.34
CA GLN A 173 28.22 34.52 36.39
C GLN A 173 28.59 34.84 37.84
N GLY A 174 29.16 33.86 38.53
CA GLY A 174 29.97 34.12 39.71
C GLY A 174 29.99 33.01 40.75
N LYS A 175 30.89 32.03 40.60
CA LYS A 175 31.85 31.73 41.66
C LYS A 175 32.95 30.76 41.22
N GLN A 176 34.16 31.26 41.38
CA GLN A 176 35.44 30.58 41.31
C GLN A 176 35.77 29.95 42.69
N ASP A 177 36.65 28.94 42.65
CA ASP A 177 37.59 28.47 43.69
C ASP A 177 37.09 27.45 44.74
N ASN A 178 37.46 26.16 44.59
CA ASN A 178 38.69 25.58 45.18
C ASN A 178 38.77 24.05 45.04
N ASP A 179 39.87 23.60 44.41
CA ASP A 179 40.83 22.55 44.77
C ASP A 179 40.45 21.16 45.33
N GLU A 180 40.99 20.16 44.61
CA GLU A 180 41.72 18.95 45.09
C GLU A 180 40.92 17.89 45.89
N ASP A 181 41.03 16.58 45.72
CA ASP A 181 41.88 15.66 44.96
C ASP A 181 41.28 14.24 45.19
N SER A 182 41.12 13.42 44.14
CA SER A 182 41.13 11.94 44.24
C SER A 182 40.75 11.26 42.93
N SER A 183 41.78 10.83 42.21
CA SER A 183 41.98 9.47 41.65
C SER A 183 40.74 8.56 41.48
N GLY A 184 40.44 8.20 40.22
CA GLY A 184 39.46 7.16 39.93
C GLY A 184 39.28 6.86 38.43
N SER A 185 40.30 6.26 37.84
CA SER A 185 40.32 5.40 36.64
C SER A 185 39.06 5.26 35.76
N GLN A 186 39.22 5.70 34.50
CA GLN A 186 38.79 5.09 33.22
C GLN A 186 37.47 4.31 33.15
N GLN A 187 36.47 4.99 32.57
CA GLN A 187 35.35 4.42 31.83
C GLN A 187 35.80 3.94 30.44
N ASP A 188 35.28 2.80 30.00
CA ASP A 188 34.89 2.62 28.60
C ASP A 188 33.65 1.71 28.50
N SER A 189 32.58 2.31 27.97
CA SER A 189 31.62 1.78 27.00
C SER A 189 30.78 0.53 27.33
N ALA A 190 29.48 0.76 27.60
CA ALA A 190 28.39 0.53 26.62
C ALA A 190 27.05 0.06 27.25
N SER A 191 25.99 0.80 26.91
CA SER A 191 24.62 0.29 26.66
C SER A 191 23.80 -0.24 27.86
N GLY A 192 23.35 0.66 28.73
CA GLY A 192 22.19 0.45 29.59
C GLY A 192 20.90 0.94 28.91
N ARG A 193 20.17 0.04 28.27
CA ARG A 193 18.86 0.28 27.66
C ARG A 193 17.81 0.17 28.79
N GLY A 194 17.45 1.30 29.39
CA GLY A 194 16.36 1.38 30.36
C GLY A 194 15.01 1.30 29.65
N GLN A 195 14.30 0.19 29.82
CA GLN A 195 12.88 0.08 29.52
C GLN A 195 12.10 0.82 30.62
N SER A 196 11.63 2.03 30.32
CA SER A 196 10.46 2.60 31.01
C SER A 196 9.20 2.02 30.38
N GLN A 197 8.84 0.80 30.77
CA GLN A 197 7.46 0.33 30.68
C GLN A 197 6.84 0.56 32.05
N SER A 198 6.25 1.74 32.22
CA SER A 198 5.32 2.02 33.30
C SER A 198 4.03 2.57 32.70
N ASN A 199 2.94 1.90 33.05
CA ASN A 199 1.62 2.49 33.27
C ASN A 199 0.70 2.72 32.06
N PHE A 200 0.35 1.64 31.35
CA PHE A 200 -0.88 1.64 30.54
C PHE A 200 -1.98 0.71 31.08
N GLU A 201 -1.68 -0.15 32.06
CA GLU A 201 -2.69 -1.06 32.64
C GLU A 201 -3.49 -0.46 33.81
N ASP A 202 -2.96 0.55 34.51
CA ASP A 202 -3.68 1.20 35.63
C ASP A 202 -4.79 2.18 35.17
N LEU A 203 -4.81 2.59 33.90
CA LEU A 203 -5.82 3.53 33.38
C LEU A 203 -7.12 2.86 32.92
N LYS A 204 -7.15 1.53 32.78
CA LYS A 204 -8.37 0.81 32.39
C LYS A 204 -9.33 0.59 33.55
N ASP A 205 -8.81 0.46 34.77
CA ASP A 205 -9.64 0.18 35.94
C ASP A 205 -10.30 1.47 36.48
N GLU A 206 -9.74 2.66 36.23
CA GLU A 206 -10.32 3.93 36.68
C GLU A 206 -11.47 4.43 35.77
N VAL A 207 -11.45 4.12 34.47
CA VAL A 207 -12.53 4.52 33.54
C VAL A 207 -13.78 3.66 33.72
N ASN A 208 -13.64 2.41 34.15
CA ASN A 208 -14.78 1.51 34.34
C ASN A 208 -15.60 1.83 35.61
N ASP A 209 -14.99 2.52 36.59
CA ASP A 209 -15.66 3.00 37.81
C ASP A 209 -16.37 4.37 37.62
N MET A 210 -16.06 5.13 36.57
CA MET A 210 -16.74 6.42 36.31
C MET A 210 -18.06 6.29 35.53
N PHE A 211 -18.25 5.23 34.74
CA PHE A 211 -19.43 5.09 33.85
C PHE A 211 -20.32 3.89 34.16
N GLY A 212 -19.95 3.05 35.13
CA GLY A 212 -20.67 1.81 35.47
C GLY A 212 -21.63 1.95 36.65
N GLY A 213 -22.59 2.87 36.61
CA GLY A 213 -23.56 3.00 37.70
C GLY A 213 -24.81 3.84 37.39
N GLN A 214 -25.79 3.25 36.71
CA GLN A 214 -27.18 3.08 37.18
C GLN A 214 -28.12 2.63 36.06
N GLU A 215 -28.76 1.48 36.33
CA GLU A 215 -30.03 0.91 35.84
C GLU A 215 -30.15 0.41 34.38
#